data_AF-A0A250KZC0-F1
#
_entry.id   AF-A0A250KZC0-F1
#
_cell.length_a   1.000
_cell.length_b   1.000
_cell.length_c   1.000
_cell.angle_alpha   90.00
_cell.angle_beta   90.00
_cell.angle_gamma   90.00
#
_symmetry.space_group_name_H-M   'P 1'
#
loop_
_entity.id
_entity.type
_entity.pdbx_description
1 polymer ?
#
loop_
_entity_poly.entity_id
_entity_poly.type
_entity_poly.pdbx_seq_one_letter_code
_entity_poly.pdbx_strand_id
1 'polypeptide(L)' 'MLLAAGEWSPAAIAAGFERVRMLKSDMAEGRRLRLCRLGFDEAEAARLASLHTRNFM' A
#
# COMPACT_ATOMS: atom_id res chain seq x y z
N MET A 1 0.54 12.84 2.31
CA MET A 1 1.94 12.92 1.82
C MET A 1 2.76 13.92 2.59
N LEU A 2 2.29 15.17 2.75
CA LEU A 2 2.92 16.18 3.63
C LEU A 2 3.05 15.75 5.09
N LEU A 3 2.01 15.12 5.66
CA LEU A 3 2.03 14.65 7.06
C LEU A 3 3.13 13.62 7.35
N ALA A 4 3.55 12.85 6.35
CA ALA A 4 4.63 11.88 6.53
C ALA A 4 6.00 12.57 6.53
N ALA A 5 6.15 13.71 5.85
CA ALA A 5 7.43 14.40 5.65
C ALA A 5 8.11 14.82 6.97
N GLY A 6 7.33 15.20 7.99
CA GLY A 6 7.83 15.66 9.28
C GLY A 6 8.33 17.12 9.29
N GLU A 7 8.59 17.69 8.11
CA GLU A 7 8.91 19.11 7.89
C GLU A 7 8.53 19.53 6.46
N TRP A 8 8.68 20.82 6.14
CA TRP A 8 8.23 21.42 4.88
C TRP A 8 9.33 21.57 3.81
N SER A 9 10.53 21.03 4.05
CA SER A 9 11.60 21.07 3.06
C SER A 9 11.26 20.17 1.85
N PRO A 10 11.67 20.54 0.62
CA PRO A 10 11.46 19.69 -0.56
C PRO A 10 12.02 18.26 -0.39
N ALA A 11 13.16 18.13 0.29
CA ALA A 11 13.80 16.84 0.56
C ALA A 11 12.94 15.96 1.49
N ALA A 12 12.41 16.53 2.57
CA ALA A 12 11.54 15.80 3.48
C ALA A 12 10.21 15.40 2.84
N ILE A 13 9.66 16.25 1.97
CA ILE A 13 8.45 15.92 1.20
C ILE A 13 8.72 14.73 0.27
N ALA A 14 9.85 14.71 -0.43
CA ALA A 14 10.25 13.57 -1.26
C ALA A 14 10.43 12.28 -0.43
N ALA A 15 11.09 12.37 0.73
CA ALA A 15 11.25 11.23 1.63
C ALA A 15 9.92 10.73 2.21
N GLY A 16 9.01 11.65 2.55
CA GLY A 16 7.65 11.33 2.98
C GLY A 16 6.82 10.68 1.86
N PHE A 17 7.01 11.13 0.63
CA PHE A 17 6.39 10.54 -0.56
C PHE A 17 6.80 9.07 -0.74
N GLU A 18 8.11 8.79 -0.73
CA GLU A 18 8.62 7.43 -0.94
C GLU A 18 8.19 6.48 0.18
N ARG A 19 8.19 6.93 1.45
CA ARG A 19 7.69 6.13 2.57
C ARG A 19 6.22 5.74 2.41
N VAL A 20 5.37 6.68 1.99
CA VAL A 20 3.94 6.40 1.74
C VAL A 20 3.78 5.46 0.54
N ARG A 21 4.61 5.60 -0.50
CA ARG A 21 4.61 4.70 -1.66
C ARG A 21 4.98 3.27 -1.26
N MET A 22 6.03 3.09 -0.45
CA MET A 22 6.44 1.79 0.08
C MET A 22 5.33 1.17 0.92
N LEU A 23 4.76 1.92 1.87
CA LEU A 23 3.66 1.44 2.72
C LEU A 23 2.48 0.92 1.88
N LYS A 24 2.10 1.63 0.82
CA LYS A 24 1.04 1.18 -0.09
C LYS A 24 1.37 -0.14 -0.78
N SER A 25 2.62 -0.30 -1.21
CA SER A 25 3.10 -1.55 -1.82
C SER A 25 3.01 -2.70 -0.82
N ASP A 26 3.49 -2.50 0.41
CA ASP A 26 3.47 -3.52 1.46
C ASP A 26 2.04 -3.89 1.87
N MET A 27 1.13 -2.91 1.91
CA MET A 27 -0.29 -3.15 2.20
C MET A 27 -0.98 -3.94 1.08
N ALA A 28 -0.64 -3.67 -0.18
CA ALA A 28 -1.17 -4.41 -1.33
C ALA A 28 -0.70 -5.88 -1.28
N GLU A 29 0.60 -6.08 -1.05
CA GLU A 29 1.18 -7.41 -0.94
C GLU A 29 0.64 -8.19 0.27
N GLY A 30 0.57 -7.55 1.44
CA GLY A 30 0.02 -8.16 2.64
C GLY A 30 -1.46 -8.55 2.48
N ARG A 31 -2.23 -7.81 1.68
CA ARG A 31 -3.62 -8.17 1.35
C ARG A 31 -3.70 -9.42 0.49
N ARG A 32 -2.89 -9.49 -0.58
CA ARG A 32 -2.78 -10.66 -1.46
C ARG A 32 -2.41 -11.91 -0.65
N LEU A 33 -1.37 -11.83 0.17
CA LEU A 33 -0.92 -12.94 1.02
C LEU A 33 -1.98 -13.41 2.02
N ARG A 34 -2.76 -12.49 2.61
CA ARG A 34 -3.87 -12.85 3.50
C ARG A 34 -4.99 -13.57 2.75
N LEU A 35 -5.31 -13.15 1.52
CA LEU A 35 -6.30 -13.85 0.69
C LEU A 35 -5.82 -15.27 0.35
N CYS A 36 -4.54 -15.45 -0.01
CA CYS A 36 -3.99 -16.79 -0.24
C CYS A 36 -4.11 -17.67 1.02
N ARG A 37 -3.85 -17.12 2.22
CA ARG A 37 -4.01 -17.84 3.50
C ARG A 37 -5.47 -18.19 3.83
N LEU A 38 -6.44 -17.45 3.29
CA LEU A 38 -7.86 -17.76 3.42
C LEU A 38 -8.33 -18.85 2.45
N GLY A 39 -7.45 -19.34 1.57
CA GLY A 39 -7.73 -20.41 0.62
C GLY A 39 -8.09 -19.93 -0.80
N PHE A 40 -7.96 -18.64 -1.09
CA PHE A 40 -8.04 -18.16 -2.47
C PHE A 40 -6.79 -18.56 -3.24
N ASP A 41 -6.94 -18.93 -4.51
CA ASP A 41 -5.78 -19.10 -5.38
C ASP A 41 -5.10 -17.75 -5.67
N GLU A 42 -3.87 -17.81 -6.17
CA GLU A 42 -3.02 -16.65 -6.40
C GLU A 42 -3.65 -15.64 -7.39
N ALA A 43 -4.32 -16.13 -8.43
CA ALA A 43 -4.94 -15.29 -9.45
C ALA A 43 -6.19 -14.58 -8.90
N GLU A 44 -7.01 -15.29 -8.13
CA GLU A 44 -8.19 -14.75 -7.46
C GLU A 44 -7.80 -13.79 -6.34
N ALA A 45 -6.78 -14.11 -5.56
CA ALA A 45 -6.23 -13.22 -4.53
C ALA A 45 -5.72 -11.90 -5.15
N ALA A 46 -5.02 -11.95 -6.28
CA ALA A 46 -4.56 -10.75 -7.00
C ALA A 46 -5.74 -9.92 -7.54
N ARG A 47 -6.72 -10.57 -8.16
CA ARG A 47 -7.96 -9.90 -8.64
C ARG A 47 -8.69 -9.21 -7.50
N LEU A 48 -9.01 -9.94 -6.43
CA LEU A 48 -9.71 -9.41 -5.26
C LEU A 48 -8.92 -8.30 -4.55
N ALA A 49 -7.60 -8.44 -4.45
CA ALA A 49 -6.74 -7.40 -3.87
C ALA A 49 -6.75 -6.11 -4.70
N SER A 50 -6.82 -6.21 -6.04
CA SER A 50 -6.89 -5.06 -6.95
C SER A 50 -8.22 -4.32 -6.93
N LEU A 51 -9.31 -5.00 -6.55
CA LEU A 51 -10.64 -4.40 -6.42
C LEU A 51 -10.79 -3.54 -5.15
N HIS A 52 -9.80 -3.59 -4.25
CA HIS A 52 -9.88 -2.86 -3.01
C HIS A 52 -9.76 -1.35 -3.27
N THR A 53 -10.89 -0.68 -3.11
CA THR A 53 -11.07 0.75 -3.39
C THR A 53 -10.21 1.61 -2.47
N ARG A 54 -9.89 2.79 -3.01
CA ARG A 54 -9.15 3.94 -2.48
C ARG A 54 -9.46 4.37 -1.02
N ASN A 55 -10.41 3.74 -0.34
CA ASN A 55 -10.88 4.06 1.01
C ASN A 55 -10.13 3.34 2.15
N PHE A 56 -9.18 2.45 1.85
CA PHE A 56 -8.26 1.85 2.83
C PHE A 56 -6.84 2.42 2.71
N MET A 57 -6.75 3.70 2.37
CA MET A 57 -5.56 4.52 2.53
C MET A 57 -5.76 5.46 3.71
#